data_AF-A0A2U2SKM9-F1
#
_entry.id   AF-A0A2U2SKM9-F1
#
_cell.length_a   1.000
_cell.length_b   1.000
_cell.length_c   1.000
_cell.angle_alpha   90.00
_cell.angle_beta   90.00
_cell.angle_gamma   90.00
#
_symmetry.space_group_name_H-M   'P 1'
#
loop_
_entity.id
_entity.type
_entity.pdbx_description
1 polymer ?
#
loop_
_entity_poly.entity_id
_entity_poly.type
_entity_poly.pdbx_seq_one_letter_code
_entity_poly.pdbx_strand_id
1 'polypeptide(L)'
;MTAKRWVLFFLSILVGTGLGLYYGWVVSPVEYVDTIPSSLRADYKADYCLMVAEVFESEKDVEAAARRLALLGSQPPAAIASAALDFARQNGYAPADIQLLQDLTLALQVWQP
;
A
#
# COMPACT_ATOMS: atom_id res chain seq x y z
N MET A 1 0.43 51.26 -31.02
CA MET A 1 1.50 50.76 -30.13
C MET A 1 0.91 49.77 -29.11
N THR A 2 0.61 48.52 -29.49
CA THR A 2 -0.08 47.61 -28.54
C THR A 2 0.34 46.14 -28.65
N ALA A 3 0.56 45.61 -29.87
CA ALA A 3 0.83 44.18 -30.07
C ALA A 3 2.13 43.68 -29.40
N LYS A 4 3.24 44.44 -29.49
CA LYS A 4 4.54 44.04 -28.91
C LYS A 4 4.49 43.88 -27.38
N ARG A 5 3.72 44.72 -26.69
CA ARG A 5 3.55 44.68 -25.23
C ARG A 5 2.75 43.45 -24.80
N TRP A 6 1.72 43.10 -25.57
CA TRP A 6 0.90 41.91 -25.33
C TRP A 6 1.68 40.61 -25.62
N VAL A 7 2.49 40.58 -26.67
CA VAL A 7 3.37 39.43 -26.96
C VAL A 7 4.38 39.21 -25.84
N LEU A 8 5.04 40.27 -25.36
CA LEU A 8 5.98 40.16 -24.24
C LEU A 8 5.29 39.73 -22.94
N PHE A 9 4.07 40.20 -22.70
CA PHE A 9 3.27 39.78 -21.55
C PHE A 9 2.97 38.28 -21.57
N PHE A 10 2.45 37.75 -22.68
CA PHE A 10 2.20 36.31 -22.80
C PHE A 10 3.48 35.48 -22.77
N LEU A 11 4.58 35.97 -23.35
CA LEU A 11 5.86 35.29 -23.30
C LEU A 11 6.38 35.17 -21.85
N SER A 12 6.25 36.21 -21.05
CA SER A 12 6.66 36.18 -19.64
C SER A 12 5.83 35.18 -18.81
N ILE A 13 4.53 35.08 -19.07
CA ILE A 13 3.65 34.08 -18.44
C ILE A 13 4.05 32.67 -18.87
N LEU A 14 4.27 32.46 -20.18
CA LEU A 14 4.65 31.14 -20.71
C LEU A 14 5.97 30.65 -20.10
N VAL A 15 6.95 31.55 -19.98
CA VAL A 15 8.26 31.25 -19.37
C VAL A 15 8.10 30.97 -17.88
N GLY A 16 7.35 31.79 -17.15
CA GLY A 16 7.09 31.57 -15.72
C GLY A 16 6.41 30.24 -15.44
N THR A 17 5.35 29.92 -16.19
CA THR A 17 4.63 28.64 -16.07
C THR A 17 5.51 27.46 -16.46
N GLY A 18 6.27 27.58 -17.55
CA GLY A 18 7.18 26.52 -17.99
C GLY A 18 8.26 26.22 -16.95
N LEU A 19 8.86 27.26 -16.36
CA LEU A 19 9.86 27.11 -15.30
C LEU A 19 9.24 26.54 -14.01
N GLY A 20 8.04 26.98 -13.63
CA GLY A 20 7.33 26.46 -12.45
C GLY A 20 6.99 24.98 -12.58
N LEU A 21 6.49 24.55 -13.74
CA LEU A 21 6.20 23.15 -14.03
C LEU A 21 7.47 22.30 -14.08
N TYR A 22 8.52 22.78 -14.74
CA TYR A 22 9.80 22.08 -14.79
C TYR A 22 10.38 21.87 -13.39
N TYR A 23 10.37 22.90 -12.55
CA TYR A 23 10.86 22.82 -11.18
C TYR A 23 10.04 21.83 -10.34
N GLY A 24 8.70 21.91 -10.39
CA GLY A 24 7.81 21.03 -9.64
C GLY A 24 7.86 19.56 -10.06
N TRP A 25 8.22 19.26 -11.32
CA TRP A 25 8.21 17.88 -11.83
C TRP A 25 9.60 17.23 -11.86
N VAL A 26 10.65 18.00 -12.16
CA VAL A 26 12.02 17.46 -12.38
C VAL A 26 12.91 17.65 -11.16
N VAL A 27 12.80 18.77 -10.45
CA VAL A 27 13.70 19.10 -9.33
C VAL A 27 13.19 18.54 -8.01
N SER A 28 11.87 18.63 -7.78
CA SER A 28 11.24 18.11 -6.57
C SER A 28 9.94 17.39 -6.94
N PRO A 29 10.02 16.23 -7.65
CA PRO A 29 8.85 15.41 -7.85
C PRO A 29 8.21 15.12 -6.48
N VAL A 30 6.87 15.10 -6.43
CA VAL A 30 6.16 14.68 -5.22
C VAL A 30 6.48 13.21 -5.02
N GLU A 31 7.45 12.94 -4.16
CA GLU A 31 7.68 11.61 -3.64
C GLU A 31 6.67 11.41 -2.51
N TYR A 32 5.72 10.49 -2.71
CA TYR A 32 4.86 10.01 -1.62
C TYR A 32 5.71 9.11 -0.69
N VAL A 33 6.62 9.72 0.05
CA VAL A 33 7.39 9.08 1.12
C VAL A 33 6.58 9.22 2.42
N ASP A 34 6.59 8.19 3.26
CA ASP A 34 5.87 8.12 4.55
C ASP A 34 4.34 7.95 4.48
N THR A 35 3.85 7.18 3.52
CA THR A 35 2.44 6.77 3.55
C THR A 35 2.22 5.65 4.56
N ILE A 36 1.15 5.76 5.36
CA ILE A 36 0.75 4.80 6.40
C ILE A 36 0.67 3.39 5.77
N PRO A 37 1.03 2.28 6.45
CA PRO A 37 0.98 0.93 5.87
C PRO A 37 -0.39 0.55 5.25
N SER A 38 -1.46 1.22 5.67
CA SER A 38 -2.80 1.11 5.07
C SER A 38 -2.90 1.60 3.61
N SER A 39 -1.93 2.38 3.14
CA SER A 39 -1.81 2.84 1.75
C SER A 39 -1.10 1.85 0.83
N LEU A 40 -0.52 0.75 1.37
CA LEU A 40 0.09 -0.28 0.54
C LEU A 40 -0.92 -0.78 -0.50
N ARG A 41 -0.42 -1.03 -1.71
CA ARG A 41 -1.15 -1.77 -2.74
C ARG A 41 -1.51 -3.17 -2.21
N ALA A 42 -2.58 -3.74 -2.76
CA ALA A 42 -3.14 -5.01 -2.28
C ALA A 42 -2.15 -6.19 -2.38
N ASP A 43 -1.25 -6.17 -3.36
CA ASP A 43 -0.14 -7.13 -3.52
C ASP A 43 0.80 -7.12 -2.31
N TYR A 44 1.35 -5.95 -1.96
CA TYR A 44 2.27 -5.86 -0.82
C TYR A 44 1.61 -6.17 0.53
N LYS A 45 0.30 -5.89 0.67
CA LYS A 45 -0.46 -6.29 1.86
C LYS A 45 -0.58 -7.81 1.94
N ALA A 46 -0.88 -8.47 0.82
CA ALA A 46 -0.98 -9.92 0.77
C ALA A 46 0.36 -10.59 1.09
N ASP A 47 1.47 -10.07 0.55
CA ASP A 47 2.82 -10.57 0.85
C ASP A 47 3.20 -10.38 2.32
N TYR A 48 2.85 -9.25 2.93
CA TYR A 48 3.06 -9.06 4.37
C TYR A 48 2.22 -10.03 5.20
N CYS A 49 0.95 -10.23 4.84
CA CYS A 49 0.10 -11.23 5.51
C CYS A 49 0.68 -12.64 5.38
N LEU A 50 1.27 -12.98 4.24
CA LEU A 50 1.92 -14.27 4.02
C LEU A 50 3.13 -14.44 4.96
N MET A 51 4.00 -13.43 5.07
CA MET A 51 5.11 -13.47 6.03
C MET A 51 4.61 -13.66 7.47
N VAL A 52 3.51 -12.99 7.85
CA VAL A 52 2.90 -13.19 9.17
C VAL A 52 2.33 -14.61 9.32
N ALA A 53 1.76 -15.18 8.26
CA ALA A 53 1.24 -16.56 8.26
C ALA A 53 2.37 -17.59 8.42
N GLU A 54 3.52 -17.39 7.76
CA GLU A 54 4.70 -18.24 7.93
C GLU A 54 5.24 -18.20 9.36
N VAL A 55 5.35 -17.00 9.94
CA VAL A 55 5.77 -16.85 11.34
C VAL A 55 4.76 -17.50 12.28
N PHE A 56 3.46 -17.29 12.04
CA PHE A 56 2.39 -17.93 12.80
C PHE A 56 2.47 -19.46 12.71
N GLU A 57 2.81 -20.03 11.56
CA GLU A 57 2.95 -21.48 11.43
C GLU A 57 4.07 -22.04 12.31
N SER A 58 5.15 -21.27 12.49
CA SER A 58 6.27 -21.65 13.36
C SER A 58 6.00 -21.41 14.86
N GLU A 59 5.38 -20.28 15.22
CA GLU A 59 5.19 -19.85 16.62
C GLU A 59 3.86 -20.32 17.20
N LYS A 60 2.84 -20.53 16.35
CA LYS A 60 1.43 -20.78 16.69
C LYS A 60 0.81 -19.73 17.65
N ASP A 61 1.39 -18.53 17.71
CA ASP A 61 0.92 -17.41 18.52
C ASP A 61 -0.02 -16.50 17.73
N VAL A 62 -1.33 -16.70 17.93
CA VAL A 62 -2.39 -15.94 17.25
C VAL A 62 -2.42 -14.48 17.70
N GLU A 63 -2.10 -14.18 18.96
CA GLU A 63 -2.12 -12.83 19.49
C GLU A 63 -0.99 -11.99 18.87
N ALA A 64 0.20 -12.58 18.77
CA ALA A 64 1.33 -11.95 18.11
C ALA A 64 1.07 -11.75 16.60
N ALA A 65 0.44 -12.72 15.94
CA ALA A 65 0.02 -12.56 14.54
C ALA A 65 -1.02 -11.42 14.37
N ALA A 66 -2.02 -11.34 15.26
CA ALA A 66 -3.02 -10.29 15.25
C ALA A 66 -2.40 -8.89 15.44
N ARG A 67 -1.46 -8.75 16.38
CA ARG A 67 -0.72 -7.48 16.59
C ARG A 67 0.08 -7.07 15.35
N ARG A 68 0.73 -8.02 14.66
CA ARG A 68 1.47 -7.74 13.42
C ARG A 68 0.56 -7.31 12.29
N LEU A 69 -0.60 -7.95 12.13
CA LEU A 69 -1.58 -7.58 11.10
C LEU A 69 -2.27 -6.23 11.37
N ALA A 70 -2.46 -5.86 12.64
CA ALA A 70 -3.02 -4.56 13.02
C ALA A 70 -2.18 -3.36 12.52
N LEU A 71 -0.91 -3.58 12.16
CA LEU A 71 -0.07 -2.53 11.53
C LEU A 71 -0.55 -2.15 10.12
N LEU A 72 -1.24 -3.05 9.40
CA LEU A 72 -1.75 -2.79 8.05
C LEU A 72 -2.99 -1.90 8.01
N GLY A 73 -3.65 -1.66 9.15
CA GLY A 73 -4.77 -0.75 9.22
C GLY A 73 -5.70 -1.00 10.41
N SER A 74 -6.81 -0.26 10.45
CA SER A 74 -7.81 -0.31 11.51
C SER A 74 -8.84 -1.43 11.35
N GLN A 75 -8.73 -2.27 10.33
CA GLN A 75 -9.62 -3.41 10.12
C GLN A 75 -9.31 -4.53 11.12
N PRO A 76 -10.31 -5.36 11.47
CA PRO A 76 -10.06 -6.56 12.27
C PRO A 76 -8.98 -7.43 11.61
N PRO A 77 -8.00 -7.96 12.37
CA PRO A 77 -6.94 -8.82 11.83
C PRO A 77 -7.47 -10.00 10.98
N ALA A 78 -8.58 -10.60 11.39
CA ALA A 78 -9.25 -11.66 10.63
C ALA A 78 -9.71 -11.20 9.23
N ALA A 79 -10.21 -9.97 9.11
CA ALA A 79 -10.63 -9.39 7.82
C ALA A 79 -9.43 -9.07 6.92
N ILE A 80 -8.31 -8.64 7.51
CA ILE A 80 -7.06 -8.40 6.80
C ILE A 80 -6.51 -9.73 6.24
N ALA A 81 -6.50 -10.78 7.05
CA ALA A 81 -6.07 -12.11 6.64
C ALA A 81 -6.98 -12.71 5.55
N SER A 82 -8.31 -12.56 5.67
CA SER A 82 -9.23 -13.04 4.64
C SER A 82 -9.04 -12.33 3.30
N ALA A 83 -8.83 -11.00 3.32
CA ALA A 83 -8.57 -10.24 2.10
C ALA A 83 -7.27 -10.68 1.41
N ALA A 84 -6.22 -10.97 2.20
CA ALA A 84 -4.97 -11.51 1.68
C ALA A 84 -5.13 -12.92 1.09
N LEU A 85 -5.90 -13.79 1.74
CA LEU A 85 -6.21 -15.13 1.22
C LEU A 85 -6.96 -15.07 -0.11
N ASP A 86 -7.95 -14.20 -0.23
CA ASP A 86 -8.70 -14.02 -1.47
C ASP A 86 -7.82 -13.45 -2.59
N PHE A 87 -6.94 -12.50 -2.26
CA PHE A 87 -5.95 -11.98 -3.18
C PHE A 87 -4.99 -13.08 -3.65
N ALA A 88 -4.47 -13.90 -2.73
CA ALA A 88 -3.53 -14.97 -3.05
C ALA A 88 -4.13 -16.01 -4.00
N ARG A 89 -5.41 -16.37 -3.80
CA ARG A 89 -6.16 -17.27 -4.69
C ARG A 89 -6.36 -16.69 -6.09
N GLN A 90 -6.63 -15.40 -6.20
CA GLN A 90 -6.87 -14.73 -7.49
C GLN A 90 -5.57 -14.49 -8.27
N ASN A 91 -4.44 -14.36 -7.59
CA ASN A 91 -3.15 -14.00 -8.19
C ASN A 91 -2.18 -15.19 -8.34
N GLY A 92 -2.65 -16.42 -8.08
CA GLY A 92 -1.89 -17.63 -8.40
C GLY A 92 -0.71 -17.93 -7.46
N TYR A 93 -0.87 -17.62 -6.17
CA TYR A 93 0.12 -17.97 -5.15
C TYR A 93 0.30 -19.49 -5.04
N ALA A 94 1.43 -19.94 -4.47
CA ALA A 94 1.68 -21.37 -4.32
C ALA A 94 0.62 -22.02 -3.41
N PRO A 95 0.25 -23.29 -3.64
CA PRO A 95 -0.74 -23.97 -2.80
C PRO A 95 -0.38 -24.01 -1.31
N ALA A 96 0.93 -24.11 -1.01
CA ALA A 96 1.44 -24.06 0.36
C ALA A 96 1.18 -22.69 1.02
N ASP A 97 1.44 -21.60 0.31
CA ASP A 97 1.21 -20.23 0.79
C ASP A 97 -0.28 -19.96 1.02
N ILE A 98 -1.14 -20.45 0.13
CA ILE A 98 -2.59 -20.38 0.28
C ILE A 98 -3.03 -21.12 1.55
N GLN A 99 -2.42 -22.28 1.84
CA GLN A 99 -2.71 -23.05 3.04
C GLN A 99 -2.28 -22.30 4.31
N LEU A 100 -1.08 -21.72 4.32
CA LEU A 100 -0.61 -20.89 5.44
C LEU A 100 -1.56 -19.72 5.73
N LEU A 101 -1.97 -18.99 4.70
CA LEU A 101 -2.92 -17.89 4.82
C LEU A 101 -4.30 -18.37 5.31
N GLN A 102 -4.74 -19.55 4.88
CA GLN A 102 -5.98 -20.16 5.33
C GLN A 102 -5.93 -20.52 6.82
N ASP A 103 -4.85 -21.15 7.26
CA ASP A 103 -4.66 -21.55 8.66
C ASP A 103 -4.61 -20.32 9.58
N LEU A 104 -3.89 -19.28 9.17
CA LEU A 104 -3.87 -17.99 9.86
C LEU A 104 -5.29 -17.37 9.95
N THR A 105 -6.03 -17.37 8.84
CA THR A 105 -7.38 -16.78 8.79
C THR A 105 -8.34 -17.51 9.72
N LEU A 106 -8.31 -18.84 9.75
CA LEU A 106 -9.14 -19.65 10.64
C LEU A 106 -8.80 -19.39 12.11
N ALA A 107 -7.50 -19.32 12.45
CA ALA A 107 -7.08 -19.03 13.81
C ALA A 107 -7.56 -17.66 14.29
N LEU A 108 -7.48 -16.64 13.43
CA LEU A 108 -7.94 -15.28 13.74
C LEU A 108 -9.46 -15.14 13.81
N GLN A 109 -10.23 -15.99 13.13
CA GLN A 109 -11.70 -15.99 13.21
C GLN A 109 -12.23 -16.49 14.55
N VAL A 110 -11.52 -17.46 15.15
CA VAL A 110 -11.89 -18.06 16.44
C VAL A 110 -11.31 -17.25 17.61
N TRP A 111 -10.28 -16.46 17.37
CA TRP A 111 -9.65 -15.60 18.36
C TRP A 111 -10.52 -14.38 18.68
N GLN A 112 -10.99 -14.28 19.93
CA GLN A 112 -11.61 -13.09 20.50
C GLN A 112 -10.53 -12.28 21.26
N PRO A 113 -10.26 -11.01 20.90
CA PRO A 113 -9.37 -10.13 21.68
C PRO A 113 -9.93 -9.73 23.03
#